data_AF-A0A2N5JSY3-F1
#
_entry.id   AF-A0A2N5JSY3-F1
#
_cell.length_a   1.000
_cell.length_b   1.000
_cell.length_c   1.000
_cell.angle_alpha   90.00
_cell.angle_beta   90.00
_cell.angle_gamma   90.00
#
_symmetry.space_group_name_H-M   'P 1'
#
loop_
_entity.id
_entity.type
_entity.pdbx_description
1 polymer ?
#
loop_
_entity_poly.entity_id
_entity_poly.type
_entity_poly.pdbx_seq_one_letter_code
_entity_poly.pdbx_strand_id
1 'polypeptide(L)'
;MNGSYHHGDLKQALISAALEVVAQEGAKNLSLRQVAKRVGVSHNAPYRHFPDRDALLAALAEEGFRGLTAAMISGGKHTIIPWNI
;
A
#
# COMPACT_ATOMS: atom_id res chain seq x y z
N MET A 1 10.68 15.19 4.51
CA MET A 1 11.64 14.13 4.86
C MET A 1 11.36 12.98 3.90
N ASN A 2 12.18 12.89 2.85
CA ASN A 2 11.92 12.13 1.63
C ASN A 2 12.49 10.71 1.82
N GLY A 3 11.67 9.78 2.31
CA GLY A 3 12.04 8.37 2.43
C GLY A 3 11.85 7.71 1.08
N SER A 4 12.92 7.58 0.30
CA SER A 4 12.97 6.85 -0.95
C SER A 4 12.55 5.38 -0.75
N TYR A 5 11.24 5.14 -0.91
CA TYR A 5 10.64 3.81 -0.99
C TYR A 5 11.06 3.16 -2.32
N HIS A 6 12.18 2.44 -2.32
CA HIS A 6 12.67 1.67 -3.47
C HIS A 6 13.12 0.27 -3.05
N HIS A 7 12.32 -0.44 -2.26
CA HIS A 7 12.67 -1.80 -1.84
C HIS A 7 11.61 -2.81 -2.31
N GLY A 8 11.79 -3.22 -3.58
CA GLY A 8 11.06 -4.28 -4.27
C GLY A 8 10.27 -3.76 -5.48
N ASP A 9 10.95 -3.20 -6.49
CA ASP A 9 10.39 -2.42 -7.60
C ASP A 9 9.05 -2.95 -8.13
N LEU A 10 8.98 -4.24 -8.42
CA LEU A 10 7.75 -4.84 -8.92
C LEU A 10 6.70 -5.04 -7.83
N LYS A 11 7.07 -5.60 -6.68
CA LYS A 11 6.11 -5.85 -5.58
C LYS A 11 5.45 -4.54 -5.13
N GLN A 12 6.24 -3.49 -4.95
CA GLN A 12 5.74 -2.18 -4.54
C GLN A 12 4.94 -1.51 -5.66
N ALA A 13 5.40 -1.55 -6.92
CA ALA A 13 4.61 -1.03 -8.03
C ALA A 13 3.24 -1.73 -8.16
N LEU A 14 3.19 -3.04 -7.92
CA LEU A 14 1.92 -3.80 -7.88
C LEU A 14 1.03 -3.34 -6.71
N ILE A 15 1.59 -3.10 -5.52
CA ILE A 15 0.82 -2.57 -4.38
C ILE A 15 0.29 -1.16 -4.67
N SER A 16 1.11 -0.27 -5.23
CA SER A 16 0.70 1.09 -5.60
C SER A 16 -0.40 1.07 -6.67
N ALA A 17 -0.25 0.27 -7.72
CA ALA A 17 -1.29 0.12 -8.75
C ALA A 17 -2.56 -0.54 -8.18
N ALA A 18 -2.43 -1.46 -7.22
CA ALA A 18 -3.58 -2.03 -6.51
C ALA A 18 -4.32 -0.96 -5.69
N LEU A 19 -3.59 -0.07 -5.00
CA LEU A 19 -4.19 1.06 -4.26
C LEU A 19 -5.05 1.93 -5.18
N GLU A 20 -4.54 2.28 -6.36
CA GLU A 20 -5.28 3.07 -7.34
C GLU A 20 -6.56 2.37 -7.81
N VAL A 21 -6.48 1.06 -8.12
CA VAL A 21 -7.64 0.27 -8.52
C VAL A 21 -8.67 0.25 -7.41
N VAL A 22 -8.26 -0.01 -6.15
CA VAL A 22 -9.17 -0.04 -5.02
C VAL A 22 -9.80 1.33 -4.77
N ALA A 23 -9.05 2.42 -4.91
CA ALA A 23 -9.55 3.78 -4.73
C ALA A 23 -10.57 4.19 -5.82
N GLN A 24 -10.38 3.75 -7.06
CA GLN A 24 -11.21 4.14 -8.20
C GLN A 24 -12.40 3.20 -8.43
N GLU A 25 -12.17 1.90 -8.27
CA GLU A 25 -13.08 0.83 -8.70
C GLU A 25 -13.57 -0.02 -7.52
N GLY A 26 -13.02 0.17 -6.32
CA GLY A 26 -13.37 -0.59 -5.13
C GLY A 26 -12.68 -1.95 -5.03
N ALA A 27 -12.54 -2.45 -3.80
CA ALA A 27 -11.77 -3.65 -3.51
C ALA A 27 -12.26 -4.89 -4.29
N LYS A 28 -13.58 -5.06 -4.46
CA LYS A 28 -14.17 -6.22 -5.15
C LYS A 28 -13.69 -6.38 -6.60
N ASN A 29 -13.32 -5.28 -7.27
CA ASN A 29 -12.86 -5.28 -8.65
C ASN A 29 -11.34 -5.49 -8.79
N LEU A 30 -10.60 -5.57 -7.69
CA LEU A 30 -9.16 -5.82 -7.72
C LEU A 30 -8.85 -7.18 -8.33
N SER A 31 -7.94 -7.22 -9.32
CA SER A 31 -7.39 -8.46 -9.87
C SER A 31 -5.90 -8.35 -10.17
N LEU A 32 -5.16 -9.47 -10.04
CA LEU A 32 -3.72 -9.50 -10.34
C LEU A 32 -3.41 -9.09 -11.78
N ARG A 33 -4.26 -9.50 -12.74
CA ARG A 33 -4.08 -9.20 -14.16
C ARG A 33 -4.21 -7.70 -14.46
N GLN A 34 -5.22 -7.05 -13.90
CA GLN A 34 -5.43 -5.62 -14.07
C GLN A 34 -4.27 -4.80 -13.49
N VAL A 35 -3.79 -5.20 -12.31
CA VAL A 35 -2.64 -4.56 -11.67
C VAL A 35 -1.37 -4.79 -12.50
N ALA A 36 -1.11 -6.01 -12.99
CA ALA A 36 0.01 -6.29 -13.90
C ALA A 36 -0.01 -5.39 -15.15
N LYS A 37 -1.20 -5.26 -15.76
CA LYS A 37 -1.41 -4.43 -16.95
C LYS A 37 -1.12 -2.96 -16.66
N ARG A 38 -1.58 -2.42 -15.52
CA ARG A 38 -1.29 -1.04 -15.11
C ARG A 38 0.21 -0.80 -14.89
N VAL A 39 0.91 -1.76 -14.30
CA VAL A 39 2.37 -1.68 -14.07
C VAL A 39 3.18 -1.93 -15.36
N GLY A 40 2.58 -2.45 -16.43
CA GLY A 40 3.25 -2.70 -17.70
C GLY A 40 4.10 -3.98 -17.70
N VAL A 41 3.77 -4.95 -16.84
CA VAL A 41 4.47 -6.25 -16.76
C VAL A 41 3.63 -7.39 -17.32
N SER A 42 4.28 -8.54 -17.55
CA SER A 42 3.58 -9.74 -18.00
C SER A 42 2.58 -10.24 -16.97
N HIS A 43 1.51 -10.89 -17.44
CA HIS A 43 0.45 -11.44 -16.60
C HIS A 43 0.94 -12.46 -15.55
N ASN A 44 2.09 -13.11 -15.80
CA ASN A 44 2.68 -14.08 -14.87
C ASN A 44 3.58 -13.44 -13.80
N ALA A 45 4.01 -12.19 -14.00
CA ALA A 45 4.94 -11.51 -13.09
C ALA A 45 4.36 -11.29 -11.67
N PRO A 46 3.08 -10.89 -11.49
CA PRO A 46 2.49 -10.70 -10.16
C PRO A 46 2.45 -11.97 -9.32
N TYR A 47 2.24 -13.13 -9.96
CA TYR A 47 2.12 -14.42 -9.28
C TYR A 47 3.40 -14.86 -8.55
N ARG A 48 4.56 -14.28 -8.89
CA ARG A 48 5.81 -14.50 -8.16
C ARG A 48 5.83 -13.82 -6.78
N HIS A 49 4.99 -12.81 -6.58
CA HIS A 49 4.91 -12.04 -5.33
C HIS A 49 3.60 -12.27 -4.58
N PHE A 50 2.52 -12.51 -5.31
CA PHE A 50 1.18 -12.67 -4.78
C PHE A 50 0.54 -13.89 -5.41
N PRO A 51 0.38 -15.01 -4.69
CA PRO A 51 -0.21 -16.23 -5.24
C PRO A 51 -1.65 -16.02 -5.73
N ASP A 52 -2.38 -15.10 -5.11
CA ASP A 52 -3.75 -14.77 -5.44
C ASP A 52 -4.10 -13.29 -5.15
N ARG A 53 -5.35 -12.94 -5.44
CA ARG A 53 -5.91 -11.60 -5.20
C ARG A 53 -5.89 -11.22 -3.72
N ASP A 54 -6.16 -12.17 -2.83
CA ASP A 54 -6.33 -11.90 -1.40
C ASP A 54 -4.96 -11.63 -0.75
N ALA A 55 -3.91 -12.29 -1.22
CA ALA A 55 -2.53 -11.99 -0.83
C ALA A 55 -2.11 -10.57 -1.24
N LEU A 56 -2.50 -10.12 -2.45
CA LEU A 56 -2.27 -8.72 -2.87
C LEU A 56 -3.08 -7.74 -2.02
N LEU A 57 -4.34 -8.04 -1.73
CA LEU A 57 -5.20 -7.19 -0.91
C LEU A 57 -4.70 -7.10 0.53
N ALA A 58 -4.21 -8.20 1.11
CA ALA A 58 -3.61 -8.22 2.44
C ALA A 58 -2.35 -7.35 2.50
N ALA A 59 -1.46 -7.45 1.50
CA ALA A 59 -0.27 -6.60 1.43
C ALA A 59 -0.61 -5.13 1.25
N LEU A 60 -1.65 -4.82 0.46
CA LEU A 60 -2.17 -3.45 0.33
C LEU A 60 -2.72 -2.93 1.66
N ALA A 61 -3.50 -3.73 2.38
CA ALA A 61 -4.02 -3.35 3.69
C ALA A 61 -2.89 -3.09 4.69
N GLU A 62 -1.88 -3.96 4.72
CA GLU A 62 -0.68 -3.82 5.54
C GLU A 62 0.04 -2.48 5.28
N GLU A 63 0.19 -2.10 4.01
CA GLU A 63 0.79 -0.82 3.62
C GLU A 63 -0.07 0.38 4.06
N GLY A 64 -1.39 0.29 3.88
CA GLY A 64 -2.33 1.31 4.35
C GLY A 64 -2.25 1.53 5.86
N PHE A 65 -2.20 0.45 6.65
CA PHE A 65 -2.06 0.52 8.10
C PHE A 65 -0.69 1.06 8.54
N ARG A 66 0.40 0.72 7.83
CA ARG A 66 1.71 1.35 8.07
C ARG A 66 1.64 2.87 7.88
N GLY A 67 1.05 3.33 6.78
CA GLY A 67 0.86 4.75 6.51
C GLY A 67 0.03 5.45 7.58
N LEU A 68 -1.08 4.84 7.98
CA LEU A 68 -1.93 5.34 9.06
C LEU A 68 -1.16 5.44 10.40
N THR A 69 -0.42 4.40 10.76
CA THR A 69 0.38 4.36 11.99
C THR A 69 1.43 5.46 12.00
N ALA A 70 2.13 5.66 10.89
CA ALA A 70 3.10 6.74 10.73
C ALA A 70 2.45 8.12 10.89
N ALA A 71 1.27 8.33 10.29
CA ALA A 71 0.51 9.57 10.43
C ALA A 71 0.09 9.81 11.89
N MET A 72 -0.40 8.79 12.59
CA MET A 72 -0.80 8.89 14.00
C MET A 72 0.37 9.26 14.91
N ILE A 73 1.54 8.63 14.73
CA ILE A 73 2.76 8.96 15.50
C ILE A 73 3.22 10.39 15.21
N SER A 74 3.09 10.85 13.96
CA SER A 74 3.47 12.23 13.59
C SER A 74 2.52 13.28 14.19
N GLY A 75 1.22 12.97 14.29
CA GLY A 75 0.18 13.85 14.84
C GLY A 75 0.15 13.91 16.36
N GLY A 76 0.65 12.88 17.06
CA GLY A 76 0.76 12.85 18.52
C GLY A 76 1.80 13.79 19.14
N LYS A 77 2.48 14.61 18.33
CA LYS A 77 3.53 15.54 18.77
C LYS A 77 3.00 16.88 19.31
N HIS A 78 1.69 17.07 19.39
CA HIS A 78 1.12 18.22 20.10
C HIS A 78 1.04 17.93 21.62
N THR A 79 2.21 17.92 22.26
CA THR A 79 2.35 18.01 23.71
C THR A 79 1.81 19.37 24.17
N ILE A 80 0.65 19.36 24.85
CA ILE A 80 0.32 20.39 25.83
C ILE A 80 -0.07 19.70 27.13
N ILE A 81 0.93 19.46 27.96
CA ILE A 81 0.70 19.48 29.40
C ILE A 81 1.79 20.38 29.97
N PRO A 82 1.40 21.52 30.52
CA PRO A 82 1.80 21.86 31.86
C PRO A 82 0.60 21.54 32.73
N TRP A 83 0.63 20.38 33.39
CA TRP A 83 -0.22 20.20 34.57
C TRP A 83 0.39 21.12 35.63
N ASN A 84 -0.10 22.35 35.69
CA ASN A 84 0.31 23.31 36.70
C ASN A 84 -0.50 23.04 37.95
N ILE A 85 0.20 22.57 38.99
CA ILE A 85 0.02 22.82 40.44
C ILE A 85 -1.39 23.19 40.87
#